data_AF-A0A8S0P8P3-F1
#
_entry.id   AF-A0A8S0P8P3-F1
#
_cell.length_a   1.000
_cell.length_b   1.000
_cell.length_c   1.000
_cell.angle_alpha   90.00
_cell.angle_beta   90.00
_cell.angle_gamma   90.00
#
_symmetry.space_group_name_H-M   'P 1'
#
loop_
_entity.id
_entity.type
_entity.pdbx_description
1 polymer ?
#
loop_
_entity_poly.entity_id
_entity_poly.type
_entity_poly.pdbx_seq_one_letter_code
_entity_poly.pdbx_strand_id
1 'polypeptide(L)'
;MEASDFSRAESMSDFIESRSKLSAGPLHRPPIVSKKQIAFITVAILIWTSFFLKKLIAGNTVLHDKNIWMAGAIFVYFFSVSGAMFNIIRKMPMFLVDRNDPSKLVYFYQGSGMQLGTEGFAVGFLYTIVGLLLAFVTHVLFRVKNRTIQRLTMIIVLLVSFLAVKQVVFLDNWKTGYGIHAYWPSSWM
;
A
#
# COMPACT_ATOMS: atom_id res chain seq x y z
N MET A 1 17.87 -31.91 21.70
CA MET A 1 18.93 -31.42 20.79
C MET A 1 19.03 -32.41 19.65
N GLU A 2 18.67 -32.00 18.44
CA GLU A 2 18.66 -32.87 17.27
C GLU A 2 20.06 -32.94 16.63
N ALA A 3 20.39 -34.07 16.01
CA ALA A 3 21.68 -34.27 15.34
C ALA A 3 21.93 -33.28 14.18
N SER A 4 20.87 -32.67 13.65
CA SER A 4 20.91 -31.62 12.63
C SER A 4 21.49 -30.30 13.14
N ASP A 5 21.38 -30.02 14.44
CA ASP A 5 21.90 -28.78 15.04
C ASP A 5 23.44 -28.77 15.08
N PHE A 6 24.11 -29.92 15.16
CA PHE A 6 25.58 -30.03 15.12
C PHE A 6 26.18 -29.83 13.71
N SER A 7 25.36 -29.70 12.67
CA SER A 7 25.84 -29.58 11.28
C SER A 7 26.37 -28.18 10.92
N ARG A 8 26.10 -27.17 11.74
CA ARG A 8 26.55 -25.79 11.51
C ARG A 8 27.82 -25.51 12.29
N ALA A 9 28.80 -24.90 11.63
CA ALA A 9 30.08 -24.56 12.27
C ALA A 9 29.90 -23.63 13.50
N GLU A 10 28.80 -22.89 13.58
CA GLU A 10 28.43 -22.00 14.69
C GLU A 10 27.99 -22.75 15.94
N SER A 11 27.21 -23.82 15.80
CA SER A 11 26.80 -24.61 16.96
C SER A 11 27.97 -25.41 17.54
N MET A 12 28.93 -25.79 16.69
CA MET A 12 30.16 -26.44 17.11
C MET A 12 31.12 -25.47 17.80
N SER A 13 31.25 -24.22 17.32
CA SER A 13 32.04 -23.19 18.01
C SER A 13 31.44 -22.85 19.37
N ASP A 14 30.11 -22.70 19.44
CA ASP A 14 29.39 -22.40 20.68
C ASP A 14 29.52 -23.55 21.69
N PHE A 15 29.48 -24.80 21.22
CA PHE A 15 29.69 -25.97 22.06
C PHE A 15 31.12 -26.03 22.63
N ILE A 16 32.14 -25.78 21.80
CA ILE A 16 33.54 -25.78 22.22
C ILE A 16 33.82 -24.64 23.20
N GLU A 17 33.28 -23.44 22.95
CA GLU A 17 33.42 -22.28 23.85
C GLU A 17 32.74 -22.53 25.19
N SER A 18 31.55 -23.16 25.20
CA SER A 18 30.83 -23.50 26.44
C SER A 18 31.56 -24.52 27.33
N ARG A 19 32.32 -25.44 26.73
CA ARG A 19 33.04 -26.51 27.45
C ARG A 19 34.47 -26.13 27.82
N SER A 20 35.16 -25.36 26.98
CA SER A 20 36.57 -25.04 27.15
C SER A 20 36.84 -23.62 27.65
N LYS A 21 35.83 -22.72 27.64
CA LYS A 21 35.95 -21.28 27.92
C LYS A 21 36.98 -20.54 27.06
N LEU A 22 37.45 -21.16 25.98
CA LEU A 22 38.34 -20.55 25.00
C LEU A 22 37.49 -20.12 23.81
N SER A 23 37.60 -18.84 23.43
CA SER A 23 36.81 -18.29 22.34
C SER A 23 37.34 -18.78 20.99
N ALA A 24 36.48 -19.40 20.19
CA ALA A 24 36.82 -19.82 18.84
C ALA A 24 37.00 -18.57 17.96
N GLY A 25 38.11 -18.50 17.21
CA GLY A 25 38.38 -17.38 16.31
C GLY A 25 37.30 -17.16 15.24
N PRO A 26 37.32 -16.03 14.52
CA PRO A 26 36.23 -15.64 13.63
C PRO A 26 35.97 -16.66 12.51
N LEU A 27 34.75 -17.17 12.46
CA LEU A 27 34.28 -18.11 11.44
C LEU A 27 34.23 -17.43 10.06
N HIS A 28 35.16 -17.80 9.19
CA HIS A 28 35.21 -17.32 7.81
C HIS A 28 34.18 -18.07 6.95
N ARG A 29 33.07 -17.41 6.61
CA ARG A 29 32.08 -17.97 5.70
C ARG A 29 32.51 -17.74 4.24
N PRO A 30 32.46 -18.74 3.34
CA PRO A 30 32.59 -18.47 1.92
C PRO A 30 31.44 -17.55 1.47
N PRO A 31 31.69 -16.62 0.55
CA PRO A 31 30.61 -15.78 0.02
C PRO A 31 29.54 -16.68 -0.60
N ILE A 32 28.27 -16.38 -0.29
CA ILE A 32 27.08 -17.13 -0.74
C ILE A 32 27.05 -17.24 -2.29
N VAL A 33 27.72 -16.30 -2.96
CA VAL A 33 27.82 -16.22 -4.41
C VAL A 33 29.28 -16.33 -4.83
N SER A 34 29.58 -17.26 -5.74
CA SER A 34 30.93 -17.46 -6.26
C SER A 34 31.41 -16.24 -7.05
N LYS A 35 32.71 -15.92 -7.00
CA LYS A 35 33.31 -14.81 -7.79
C LYS A 35 32.98 -14.89 -9.28
N LYS A 36 32.87 -16.12 -9.83
CA LYS A 36 32.47 -16.36 -11.23
C LYS A 36 30.99 -16.02 -11.49
N GLN A 37 30.10 -16.29 -10.53
CA GLN A 37 28.69 -15.94 -10.62
C GLN A 37 28.49 -14.42 -10.53
N ILE A 38 29.23 -13.74 -9.66
CA ILE A 38 29.24 -12.28 -9.59
C ILE A 38 29.70 -11.69 -10.93
N ALA A 39 30.81 -12.19 -11.49
CA ALA A 39 31.29 -11.75 -12.79
C ALA A 39 30.26 -11.98 -13.90
N PHE A 40 29.60 -13.14 -13.91
CA PHE A 40 28.53 -13.45 -14.87
C PHE A 40 27.32 -12.51 -14.72
N ILE A 41 26.86 -12.26 -13.50
CA ILE A 41 25.76 -11.32 -13.21
C ILE A 41 26.14 -9.91 -13.67
N THR A 42 27.36 -9.45 -13.39
CA THR A 42 27.83 -8.13 -13.82
C THR A 42 27.85 -8.01 -15.34
N VAL A 43 28.34 -9.03 -16.05
CA VAL A 43 28.34 -9.05 -17.52
C VAL A 43 26.90 -9.07 -18.07
N ALA A 44 26.03 -9.89 -17.49
CA ALA A 44 24.62 -9.95 -17.88
C ALA A 44 23.92 -8.60 -17.67
N ILE A 45 24.16 -7.94 -16.54
CA ILE A 45 23.65 -6.59 -16.25
C ILE A 45 24.19 -5.58 -17.26
N LEU A 46 25.48 -5.61 -17.59
CA LEU A 46 26.08 -4.68 -18.56
C LEU A 46 25.45 -4.83 -19.96
N ILE A 47 25.29 -6.06 -20.43
CA ILE A 47 24.64 -6.35 -21.71
C ILE A 47 23.17 -5.89 -21.69
N TRP A 48 22.46 -6.23 -20.62
CA TRP A 48 21.04 -5.90 -20.48
C TRP A 48 20.82 -4.38 -20.40
N THR A 49 21.70 -3.68 -19.67
CA THR A 49 21.68 -2.22 -19.54
C THR A 49 21.87 -1.55 -20.89
N SER A 50 22.82 -1.98 -21.71
CA SER A 50 23.04 -1.41 -23.04
C SER A 50 21.82 -1.60 -23.97
N PHE A 51 21.20 -2.78 -23.93
CA PHE A 51 19.98 -3.05 -24.72
C PHE A 51 18.77 -2.25 -24.20
N PHE A 52 18.62 -2.18 -22.87
CA PHE A 52 17.54 -1.45 -22.23
C PHE A 52 17.65 0.05 -22.46
N LEU A 53 18.84 0.67 -22.35
CA LEU A 53 19.04 2.09 -22.66
C LEU A 53 18.69 2.42 -24.10
N LYS A 54 19.11 1.59 -25.08
CA LYS A 54 18.72 1.80 -26.48
C LYS A 54 17.21 1.79 -26.66
N LYS A 55 16.51 0.84 -26.00
CA LYS A 55 15.05 0.74 -26.04
C LYS A 55 14.36 1.91 -25.32
N LEU A 56 14.97 2.42 -24.25
CA LEU A 56 14.47 3.55 -23.47
C LEU A 56 14.60 4.86 -24.26
N ILE A 57 15.77 5.12 -24.86
CA ILE A 57 16.01 6.32 -25.71
C ILE A 57 15.10 6.31 -26.95
N ALA A 58 14.80 5.13 -27.51
CA ALA A 58 13.89 4.99 -28.65
C ALA A 58 12.42 5.33 -28.34
N GLY A 59 12.06 5.67 -27.09
CA GLY A 59 10.73 6.17 -26.72
C GLY A 59 9.61 5.11 -26.71
N ASN A 60 9.82 3.94 -27.30
CA ASN A 60 8.85 2.84 -27.35
C ASN A 60 8.82 1.99 -26.06
N THR A 61 8.89 2.63 -24.90
CA THR A 61 8.82 1.95 -23.60
C THR A 61 7.67 2.45 -22.76
N VAL A 62 7.16 1.53 -21.93
CA VAL A 62 6.14 1.76 -20.89
C VAL A 62 6.47 2.99 -20.02
N LEU A 63 7.76 3.29 -19.81
CA LEU A 63 8.23 4.44 -19.03
C LEU A 63 7.96 5.81 -19.69
N HIS A 64 7.67 5.86 -20.98
CA HIS A 64 7.37 7.12 -21.69
C HIS A 64 5.87 7.40 -21.78
N ASP A 65 5.02 6.43 -21.43
CA ASP A 65 3.58 6.63 -21.47
C ASP A 65 3.11 7.44 -20.25
N LYS A 66 2.57 8.63 -20.51
CA LYS A 66 1.99 9.51 -19.50
C LYS A 66 0.87 8.85 -18.69
N ASN A 67 0.13 7.91 -19.29
CA ASN A 67 -0.99 7.25 -18.62
C ASN A 67 -0.48 6.33 -17.50
N ILE A 68 0.68 5.71 -17.68
CA ILE A 68 1.30 4.83 -16.68
C ILE A 68 1.83 5.65 -15.50
N TRP A 69 2.43 6.81 -15.76
CA TRP A 69 2.80 7.74 -14.70
C TRP A 69 1.60 8.31 -13.96
N MET A 70 0.52 8.64 -14.67
CA MET A 70 -0.73 9.09 -14.06
C MET A 70 -1.34 8.01 -13.17
N ALA A 71 -1.40 6.76 -13.65
CA ALA A 71 -1.87 5.62 -12.86
C ALA A 71 -0.98 5.37 -11.64
N GLY A 72 0.34 5.43 -11.80
CA GLY A 72 1.32 5.32 -10.71
C GLY A 72 1.14 6.43 -9.66
N ALA A 73 0.90 7.67 -10.08
CA ALA A 73 0.66 8.78 -9.16
C ALA A 73 -0.64 8.59 -8.35
N ILE A 74 -1.72 8.16 -9.01
CA ILE A 74 -3.00 7.83 -8.34
C ILE A 74 -2.80 6.68 -7.34
N PHE A 75 -2.01 5.68 -7.70
CA PHE A 75 -1.68 4.56 -6.82
C PHE A 75 -0.92 5.02 -5.57
N VAL A 76 0.10 5.87 -5.72
CA VAL A 76 0.84 6.45 -4.58
C VAL A 76 -0.08 7.30 -3.71
N TYR A 77 -0.96 8.09 -4.31
CA TYR A 77 -1.96 8.88 -3.58
C TYR A 77 -2.89 7.99 -2.75
N PHE A 78 -3.44 6.93 -3.35
CA PHE A 78 -4.29 5.97 -2.65
C PHE A 78 -3.58 5.33 -1.44
N PHE A 79 -2.34 4.87 -1.60
CA PHE A 79 -1.56 4.31 -0.49
C PHE A 79 -1.27 5.32 0.61
N SER A 80 -1.06 6.58 0.24
CA SER A 80 -0.82 7.67 1.20
C SER A 80 -2.08 8.00 2.01
N VAL A 81 -3.23 8.11 1.35
CA VAL A 81 -4.51 8.51 1.98
C VAL A 81 -5.15 7.37 2.78
N SER A 82 -4.96 6.12 2.37
CA SER A 82 -5.52 4.95 3.06
C SER A 82 -4.89 4.62 4.43
N GLY A 83 -3.89 5.40 4.88
CA GLY A 83 -3.22 5.15 6.15
C GLY A 83 -2.26 3.95 6.11
N ALA A 84 -1.75 3.58 4.92
CA ALA A 84 -0.79 2.48 4.79
C ALA A 84 0.47 2.71 5.65
N MET A 85 0.90 3.95 5.80
CA MET A 85 2.02 4.31 6.69
C MET A 85 1.72 3.98 8.16
N PHE A 86 0.50 4.26 8.64
CA PHE A 86 0.07 3.90 9.99
C PHE A 86 0.11 2.38 10.19
N ASN A 87 -0.38 1.63 9.20
CA ASN A 87 -0.38 0.17 9.22
C ASN A 87 1.03 -0.42 9.28
N ILE A 88 1.97 0.11 8.47
CA ILE A 88 3.35 -0.38 8.40
C ILE A 88 4.10 -0.08 9.70
N ILE A 89 4.01 1.15 10.23
CA ILE A 89 4.74 1.57 11.44
C ILE A 89 4.27 0.78 12.66
N ARG A 90 2.96 0.64 12.83
CA ARG A 90 2.37 0.00 14.01
C ARG A 90 2.11 -1.49 13.84
N LYS A 91 2.47 -2.06 12.68
CA LYS A 91 2.19 -3.46 12.29
C LYS A 91 0.74 -3.84 12.56
N MET A 92 -0.19 -2.97 12.14
CA MET A 92 -1.62 -3.18 12.37
C MET A 92 -2.11 -4.40 11.59
N PRO A 93 -2.93 -5.27 12.19
CA PRO A 93 -3.56 -6.37 11.47
C PRO A 93 -4.59 -5.84 10.47
N MET A 94 -4.77 -6.57 9.36
CA MET A 94 -5.77 -6.22 8.35
C MET A 94 -7.19 -6.38 8.91
N PHE A 95 -7.42 -7.42 9.71
CA PHE A 95 -8.69 -7.74 10.36
C PHE A 95 -8.41 -8.31 11.74
N LEU A 96 -9.37 -8.18 12.65
CA LEU A 96 -9.33 -8.81 13.97
C LEU A 96 -10.36 -9.93 14.03
N VAL A 97 -10.08 -10.97 14.80
CA VAL A 97 -11.09 -11.96 15.17
C VAL A 97 -11.89 -11.38 16.35
N ASP A 98 -13.22 -11.48 16.28
CA ASP A 98 -14.08 -11.01 17.36
C ASP A 98 -13.74 -11.75 18.66
N ARG A 99 -13.64 -11.01 19.77
CA ARG A 99 -13.32 -11.58 21.08
C ARG A 99 -14.42 -12.51 21.57
N ASN A 100 -15.67 -12.23 21.19
CA ASN A 100 -16.84 -12.98 21.64
C ASN A 100 -17.15 -14.18 20.73
N ASP A 101 -16.85 -14.08 19.43
CA ASP A 101 -17.12 -15.13 18.45
C ASP A 101 -15.89 -15.36 17.55
N PRO A 102 -15.11 -16.45 17.78
CA PRO A 102 -13.89 -16.75 17.02
C PRO A 102 -14.10 -16.95 15.51
N SER A 103 -15.34 -17.21 15.08
CA SER A 103 -15.71 -17.38 13.67
C SER A 103 -15.96 -16.06 12.94
N LYS A 104 -16.02 -14.92 13.64
CA LYS A 104 -16.38 -13.62 13.07
C LYS A 104 -15.15 -12.74 12.90
N LEU A 105 -14.98 -12.23 11.67
CA LEU A 105 -13.92 -11.28 11.33
C LEU A 105 -14.44 -9.85 11.43
N VAL A 106 -13.72 -9.03 12.20
CA VAL A 106 -14.00 -7.61 12.43
C VAL A 106 -13.04 -6.78 11.57
N TYR A 107 -13.61 -6.03 10.62
CA TYR A 107 -12.87 -5.20 9.67
C TYR A 107 -12.79 -3.73 10.06
N PHE A 108 -13.62 -3.30 11.02
CA PHE A 108 -13.71 -1.93 11.52
C PHE A 108 -13.66 -1.95 13.05
N TYR A 109 -12.81 -1.11 13.63
CA TYR A 109 -12.63 -1.02 15.08
C TYR A 109 -13.26 0.28 15.62
N GLN A 110 -14.11 0.16 16.65
CA GLN A 110 -14.66 1.34 17.34
C GLN A 110 -13.62 1.91 18.29
N GLY A 111 -13.12 3.12 17.97
CA GLY A 111 -12.15 3.84 18.79
C GLY A 111 -11.22 4.72 17.94
N SER A 112 -10.96 5.94 18.40
CA SER A 112 -10.18 6.94 17.66
C SER A 112 -8.66 6.67 17.62
N GLY A 113 -8.14 5.81 18.50
CA GLY A 113 -6.70 5.55 18.64
C GLY A 113 -6.16 4.38 17.81
N MET A 114 -7.03 3.59 17.18
CA MET A 114 -6.66 2.39 16.43
C MET A 114 -7.39 2.35 15.08
N GLN A 115 -6.66 1.99 14.03
CA GLN A 115 -7.20 1.84 12.68
C GLN A 115 -6.73 0.50 12.12
N LEU A 116 -7.68 -0.30 11.64
CA LEU A 116 -7.36 -1.56 10.99
C LEU A 116 -6.94 -1.34 9.55
N GLY A 117 -6.16 -2.28 9.00
CA GLY A 117 -5.68 -2.17 7.64
C GLY A 117 -6.81 -2.10 6.61
N THR A 118 -7.82 -2.97 6.74
CA THR A 118 -8.98 -2.97 5.84
C THR A 118 -9.84 -1.72 5.96
N GLU A 119 -9.97 -1.17 7.16
CA GLU A 119 -10.69 0.08 7.40
C GLU A 119 -10.02 1.24 6.67
N GLY A 120 -8.70 1.40 6.83
CA GLY A 120 -7.95 2.44 6.14
C GLY A 120 -8.02 2.33 4.62
N PHE A 121 -7.87 1.11 4.08
CA PHE A 121 -8.01 0.89 2.64
C PHE A 121 -9.44 1.14 2.13
N ALA A 122 -10.48 0.74 2.87
CA ALA A 122 -11.86 0.97 2.47
C ALA A 122 -12.20 2.47 2.42
N VAL A 123 -11.80 3.23 3.45
CA VAL A 123 -12.02 4.69 3.49
C VAL A 123 -11.18 5.41 2.44
N GLY A 124 -9.90 5.04 2.30
CA GLY A 124 -9.02 5.59 1.25
C GLY A 124 -9.54 5.33 -0.16
N PHE A 125 -10.21 4.19 -0.38
CA PHE A 125 -10.83 3.84 -1.65
C PHE A 125 -12.03 4.74 -1.96
N LEU A 126 -12.89 5.02 -0.98
CA LEU A 126 -14.00 5.95 -1.13
C LEU A 126 -13.52 7.35 -1.52
N TYR A 127 -12.48 7.87 -0.88
CA TYR A 127 -11.87 9.16 -1.26
C TYR A 127 -11.33 9.16 -2.69
N THR A 128 -10.65 8.08 -3.07
CA THR A 128 -10.05 7.96 -4.40
C THR A 128 -11.12 7.85 -5.49
N ILE A 129 -12.21 7.12 -5.26
CA ILE A 129 -13.35 7.06 -6.19
C ILE A 129 -13.92 8.46 -6.43
N VAL A 130 -14.18 9.23 -5.38
CA VAL A 130 -14.76 10.58 -5.54
C VAL A 130 -13.81 11.47 -6.35
N GLY A 131 -12.50 11.42 -6.06
CA GLY A 131 -11.49 12.14 -6.85
C GLY A 131 -11.45 11.72 -8.32
N LEU A 132 -11.50 10.42 -8.60
CA LEU A 132 -11.50 9.88 -9.97
C LEU A 132 -12.77 10.24 -10.74
N LEU A 133 -13.94 10.19 -10.09
CA LEU A 133 -15.20 10.62 -10.69
C LEU A 133 -15.18 12.10 -11.05
N LEU A 134 -14.61 12.94 -10.18
CA LEU A 134 -14.44 14.37 -10.45
C LEU A 134 -13.47 14.62 -11.61
N ALA A 135 -12.35 13.90 -11.65
CA ALA A 135 -11.40 13.94 -12.78
C ALA A 135 -12.08 13.49 -14.09
N PHE A 136 -12.91 12.44 -14.04
CA PHE A 136 -13.66 11.95 -15.20
C PHE A 136 -14.66 12.99 -15.72
N VAL A 137 -15.44 13.62 -14.84
CA VAL A 137 -16.40 14.68 -15.21
C VAL A 137 -15.69 15.86 -15.87
N THR A 138 -14.53 16.26 -15.34
CA THR A 138 -13.79 17.43 -15.85
C THR A 138 -13.02 17.16 -17.14
N HIS A 139 -12.44 15.97 -17.32
CA HIS A 139 -11.54 15.70 -18.45
C HIS A 139 -12.12 14.82 -19.56
N VAL A 140 -13.12 14.00 -19.27
CA VAL A 140 -13.68 13.02 -20.24
C VAL A 140 -15.09 13.39 -20.63
N LEU A 141 -15.95 13.73 -19.67
CA LEU A 141 -17.37 13.89 -19.89
C LEU A 141 -17.71 15.04 -20.85
N PHE A 142 -16.89 16.10 -20.91
CA PHE A 142 -17.09 17.21 -21.85
C PHE A 142 -16.92 16.81 -23.32
N ARG A 143 -16.25 15.69 -23.62
CA ARG A 143 -16.04 15.19 -24.99
C ARG A 143 -17.26 14.46 -25.56
N VAL A 144 -18.26 14.16 -24.71
CA VAL A 144 -19.47 13.45 -25.10
C VAL A 144 -20.42 14.41 -25.81
N LYS A 145 -20.71 14.14 -27.09
CA LYS A 145 -21.58 15.00 -27.92
C LYS A 145 -23.06 14.97 -27.51
N ASN A 146 -23.52 13.86 -26.92
CA ASN A 146 -24.92 13.67 -26.56
C ASN A 146 -25.24 14.29 -25.18
N ARG A 147 -26.05 15.36 -25.18
CA ARG A 147 -26.45 16.09 -23.97
C ARG A 147 -27.24 15.23 -22.97
N THR A 148 -28.05 14.29 -23.42
CA THR A 148 -28.84 13.42 -22.54
C THR A 148 -27.94 12.47 -21.77
N ILE A 149 -27.00 11.83 -22.46
CA ILE A 149 -25.99 10.96 -21.83
C ILE A 149 -25.12 11.77 -20.88
N GLN A 150 -24.68 12.96 -21.28
CA GLN A 150 -23.88 13.83 -20.43
C GLN A 150 -24.59 14.18 -19.12
N ARG A 151 -25.87 14.59 -19.17
CA ARG A 151 -26.67 14.90 -17.99
C ARG A 151 -26.90 13.69 -17.09
N LEU A 152 -27.26 12.55 -17.68
CA LEU A 152 -27.48 11.31 -16.93
C LEU A 152 -26.21 10.90 -16.18
N THR A 153 -25.06 10.93 -16.85
CA THR A 153 -23.77 10.62 -16.23
C THR A 153 -23.41 11.59 -15.12
N MET A 154 -23.68 12.90 -15.27
CA MET A 154 -23.45 13.86 -14.17
C MET A 154 -24.32 13.57 -12.96
N ILE A 155 -25.61 13.22 -13.16
CA ILE A 155 -26.50 12.85 -12.06
C ILE A 155 -25.99 11.61 -11.34
N ILE A 156 -25.55 10.59 -12.09
CA ILE A 156 -24.97 9.37 -11.52
C ILE A 156 -23.71 9.69 -10.71
N VAL A 157 -22.79 10.48 -11.27
CA VAL A 157 -21.56 10.88 -10.57
C VAL A 157 -21.87 11.64 -9.29
N LEU A 158 -22.83 12.56 -9.33
CA LEU A 158 -23.25 13.32 -8.15
C LEU A 158 -23.86 12.40 -7.08
N LEU A 159 -24.73 11.47 -7.48
CA LEU A 159 -25.36 10.52 -6.57
C LEU A 159 -24.31 9.60 -5.92
N VAL A 160 -23.41 9.01 -6.71
CA VAL A 160 -22.34 8.15 -6.19
C VAL A 160 -21.41 8.94 -5.26
N SER A 161 -21.04 10.17 -5.62
CA SER A 161 -20.19 11.01 -4.77
C SER A 161 -20.88 11.37 -3.46
N PHE A 162 -22.17 11.69 -3.50
CA PHE A 162 -22.98 11.94 -2.32
C PHE A 162 -23.06 10.73 -1.40
N LEU A 163 -23.31 9.53 -1.95
CA LEU A 163 -23.34 8.29 -1.17
C LEU A 163 -21.98 7.96 -0.56
N ALA A 164 -20.89 8.14 -1.30
CA ALA A 164 -19.54 7.92 -0.80
C ALA A 164 -19.23 8.85 0.38
N VAL A 165 -19.51 10.15 0.25
CA VAL A 165 -19.30 11.13 1.34
C VAL A 165 -20.19 10.81 2.53
N LYS A 166 -21.47 10.49 2.31
CA LYS A 166 -22.39 10.06 3.38
C LYS A 166 -21.85 8.84 4.13
N GLN A 167 -21.28 7.87 3.41
CA GLN A 167 -20.73 6.67 4.00
C GLN A 167 -19.48 6.98 4.83
N VAL A 168 -18.57 7.82 4.34
CA VAL A 168 -17.38 8.26 5.09
C VAL A 168 -17.78 8.97 6.38
N VAL A 169 -18.71 9.92 6.28
CA VAL A 169 -19.26 10.65 7.43
C VAL A 169 -19.92 9.71 8.44
N PHE A 170 -20.71 8.76 7.97
CA PHE A 170 -21.34 7.77 8.83
C PHE A 170 -20.32 6.91 9.59
N LEU A 171 -19.28 6.45 8.90
CA LEU A 171 -18.20 5.66 9.49
C LEU A 171 -17.40 6.47 10.52
N ASP A 172 -17.12 7.74 10.22
CA ASP A 172 -16.42 8.64 11.14
C ASP A 172 -17.22 8.90 12.41
N ASN A 173 -18.51 9.24 12.28
CA ASN A 173 -19.40 9.45 13.42
C ASN A 173 -19.53 8.17 14.27
N TRP A 174 -19.64 7.01 13.61
CA TRP A 174 -19.73 5.72 14.30
C TRP A 174 -18.43 5.37 15.05
N LYS A 175 -17.27 5.79 14.53
CA LYS A 175 -15.96 5.51 15.12
C LYS A 175 -15.59 6.46 16.26
N THR A 176 -15.85 7.75 16.09
CA THR A 176 -15.46 8.80 17.05
C THR A 176 -16.56 9.11 18.06
N GLY A 177 -17.81 8.77 17.76
CA GLY A 177 -18.97 9.22 18.52
C GLY A 177 -19.25 10.72 18.33
N TYR A 178 -18.57 11.38 17.39
CA TYR A 178 -18.73 12.80 17.13
C TYR A 178 -20.03 13.05 16.37
N GLY A 179 -20.88 13.93 16.91
CA GLY A 179 -22.07 14.41 16.22
C GLY A 179 -21.69 15.57 15.30
N ILE A 180 -21.99 15.45 14.01
CA ILE A 180 -21.80 16.59 13.10
C ILE A 180 -22.86 17.64 13.42
N HIS A 181 -22.40 18.74 13.99
CA HIS A 181 -23.22 19.92 14.20
C HIS A 181 -23.13 20.82 12.96
N ALA A 182 -24.26 21.02 12.30
CA ALA A 182 -24.36 22.03 11.25
C ALA A 182 -24.34 23.41 11.91
N TYR A 183 -23.19 24.09 11.88
CA TYR A 183 -23.11 25.49 12.27
C TYR A 183 -23.67 26.32 11.13
N TRP A 184 -24.93 26.75 11.27
CA TRP A 184 -25.49 27.76 10.39
C TRP A 184 -24.90 29.12 10.76
N PRO A 185 -24.31 29.89 9.83
CA PRO A 185 -23.83 31.22 10.15
C PRO A 185 -25.02 32.08 10.61
N SER A 186 -25.00 32.46 11.89
CA SER A 186 -26.09 33.21 12.54
C SER A 186 -26.14 34.68 12.11
N SER A 187 -25.09 35.17 11.46
CA SER A 187 -25.06 36.50 10.84
C SER A 187 -24.11 36.47 9.65
N TRP A 188 -24.59 37.00 8.53
CA TRP A 188 -23.72 37.44 7.46
C TRP A 188 -23.32 38.87 7.81
N MET A 189 -22.03 39.11 8.07
CA MET A 189 -21.48 40.47 8.05
C MET A 189 -21.38 40.96 6.61
#